data_AF-A0A2W5SVZ9-F1
#
_entry.id   AF-A0A2W5SVZ9-F1
#
_cell.length_a   1.000
_cell.length_b   1.000
_cell.length_c   1.000
_cell.angle_alpha   90.00
_cell.angle_beta   90.00
_cell.angle_gamma   90.00
#
_symmetry.space_group_name_H-M   'P 1'
#
loop_
_entity.id
_entity.type
_entity.pdbx_description
1 polymer ?
#
loop_
_entity_poly.entity_id
_entity_poly.type
_entity_poly.pdbx_seq_one_letter_code
_entity_poly.pdbx_strand_id
1 'polypeptide(L)'
;MRGFSLFSHIGPDHSWRTPTLASQPTSNRRVTPKRGLSVAILASVTMLGVPSCQSGNESSNDAEKSASDSASSKGDQSGDYPVTLKNCGRDLEIKQKPERVVALNQGVTEELLSMGFGDRVVGTATWTDPILDNLKAANDKIKRLSDNNASMETVLDQNPDFVAATFAQTLADSGSGSYESYKKVGVPAYLDHTECTKSDKPGDNGDGGRKEKLRMSDIYTDIHDLAEIMGDKAAGDELQKKLEDRIANLSSSNKDIPSGTSVAFLVCQFRKPVHGRW
;
A
#
# COMPACT_ATOMS: atom_id res chain seq x y z
N MET A 1 66.62 -26.90 -8.21
CA MET A 1 66.20 -27.77 -9.35
C MET A 1 64.86 -28.36 -8.94
N ARG A 2 63.67 -28.11 -9.50
CA ARG A 2 63.12 -27.52 -10.74
C ARG A 2 62.00 -26.55 -10.27
N GLY A 3 61.72 -25.35 -10.76
CA GLY A 3 61.92 -24.77 -12.08
C GLY A 3 60.61 -24.78 -12.87
N PHE A 4 59.62 -23.95 -12.51
CA PHE A 4 58.56 -23.52 -13.43
C PHE A 4 58.10 -22.10 -13.06
N SER A 5 58.48 -21.16 -13.92
CA SER A 5 58.07 -19.76 -13.95
C SER A 5 57.05 -19.63 -15.07
N LEU A 6 55.91 -19.00 -14.82
CA LEU A 6 55.00 -18.51 -15.85
C LEU A 6 54.58 -17.08 -15.45
N PHE A 7 55.37 -16.13 -15.93
CA PHE A 7 54.92 -14.77 -16.22
C PHE A 7 54.24 -14.79 -17.60
N SER A 8 53.03 -14.22 -17.71
CA SER A 8 52.62 -13.59 -18.97
C SER A 8 51.74 -12.36 -18.72
N HIS A 9 52.36 -11.22 -18.99
CA HIS A 9 51.82 -10.03 -19.65
C HIS A 9 50.35 -9.64 -19.47
N ILE A 10 50.19 -8.56 -18.71
CA ILE A 10 49.20 -7.51 -18.92
C ILE A 10 49.53 -6.81 -20.25
N GLY A 11 48.59 -6.84 -21.20
CA GLY A 11 48.60 -6.02 -22.41
C GLY A 11 47.42 -5.03 -22.35
N PRO A 12 47.61 -3.73 -22.67
CA PRO A 12 46.55 -2.74 -22.67
C PRO A 12 45.99 -2.61 -24.09
N ASP A 13 44.77 -3.09 -24.35
CA ASP A 13 43.98 -2.65 -25.52
C ASP A 13 42.56 -3.25 -25.44
N HIS A 14 41.69 -2.61 -24.67
CA HIS A 14 40.24 -2.80 -24.81
C HIS A 14 39.61 -1.46 -25.19
N SER A 15 39.68 -1.14 -26.47
CA SER A 15 38.82 -0.15 -27.11
C SER A 15 37.38 -0.66 -27.01
N TRP A 16 36.58 -0.03 -26.15
CA TRP A 16 35.14 -0.23 -26.10
C TRP A 16 34.52 0.21 -27.43
N ARG A 17 34.17 -0.74 -28.30
CA ARG A 17 33.33 -0.47 -29.46
C ARG A 17 31.94 -0.12 -28.96
N THR A 18 31.56 1.15 -29.10
CA THR A 18 30.19 1.60 -28.94
C THR A 18 29.32 0.90 -30.00
N PRO A 19 28.19 0.27 -29.62
CA PRO A 19 27.22 -0.16 -30.60
C PRO A 19 26.56 1.08 -31.20
N THR A 20 26.77 1.27 -32.50
CA THR A 20 26.06 2.23 -33.34
C THR A 20 24.54 2.03 -33.18
N LEU A 21 23.83 3.08 -32.74
CA LEU A 21 22.37 3.11 -32.76
C LEU A 21 21.88 2.90 -34.19
N ALA A 22 21.30 1.74 -34.47
CA ALA A 22 20.51 1.52 -35.67
C ALA A 22 19.18 2.26 -35.49
N SER A 23 19.02 3.37 -36.21
CA SER A 23 17.78 4.12 -36.34
C SER A 23 16.68 3.24 -36.92
N GLN A 24 15.60 3.00 -36.16
CA GLN A 24 14.41 2.34 -36.68
C GLN A 24 13.61 3.29 -37.58
N PRO A 25 13.03 2.80 -38.71
CA PRO A 25 12.21 3.61 -39.58
C PRO A 25 10.87 3.96 -38.92
N THR A 26 10.51 5.24 -38.98
CA THR A 26 9.24 5.79 -38.50
C THR A 26 8.09 5.28 -39.39
N SER A 27 7.35 4.29 -38.88
CA SER A 27 6.08 3.85 -39.49
C SER A 27 5.00 4.91 -39.26
N ASN A 28 4.78 5.73 -40.28
CA ASN A 28 3.75 6.76 -40.34
C ASN A 28 2.35 6.11 -40.49
N ARG A 29 1.70 5.75 -39.38
CA ARG A 29 0.32 5.22 -39.41
C ARG A 29 -0.67 6.39 -39.46
N ARG A 30 -1.19 6.67 -40.66
CA ARG A 30 -2.33 7.57 -40.87
C ARG A 30 -3.56 7.01 -40.15
N VAL A 31 -4.04 7.70 -39.13
CA VAL A 31 -5.35 7.47 -38.52
C VAL A 31 -6.37 8.34 -39.25
N THR A 32 -7.27 7.71 -40.01
CA THR A 32 -8.42 8.37 -40.63
C THR A 32 -9.52 8.61 -39.61
N PRO A 33 -10.20 9.78 -39.60
CA PRO A 33 -11.30 10.04 -38.68
C PRO A 33 -12.58 9.37 -39.18
N LYS A 34 -13.26 8.59 -38.32
CA LYS A 34 -14.65 8.21 -38.56
C LYS A 34 -15.57 9.19 -37.86
N ARG A 35 -16.41 9.85 -38.67
CA ARG A 35 -17.47 10.77 -38.28
C ARG A 35 -18.69 10.01 -37.77
N GLY A 36 -19.25 10.51 -36.66
CA GLY A 36 -20.67 10.80 -36.49
C GLY A 36 -21.62 9.64 -36.14
N LEU A 37 -22.25 9.74 -34.97
CA LEU A 37 -23.71 9.92 -34.92
C LEU A 37 -24.11 10.59 -33.60
N SER A 38 -24.69 11.78 -33.70
CA SER A 38 -25.44 12.44 -32.64
C SER A 38 -26.85 11.89 -32.59
N VAL A 39 -27.39 11.63 -31.39
CA VAL A 39 -28.84 11.59 -31.16
C VAL A 39 -29.14 12.37 -29.88
N ALA A 40 -30.16 13.21 -29.99
CA ALA A 40 -30.59 14.24 -29.07
C ALA A 40 -31.77 13.78 -28.18
N ILE A 41 -31.80 14.34 -26.97
CA ILE A 41 -32.95 14.89 -26.22
C ILE A 41 -34.21 14.02 -26.03
N LEU A 42 -34.56 13.79 -24.77
CA LEU A 42 -35.94 14.06 -24.29
C LEU A 42 -35.93 14.43 -22.80
N ALA A 43 -36.25 15.70 -22.55
CA ALA A 43 -36.64 16.24 -21.26
C ALA A 43 -38.15 16.02 -21.06
N SER A 44 -38.56 15.69 -19.84
CA SER A 44 -39.95 15.87 -19.41
C SER A 44 -39.99 16.20 -17.92
N VAL A 45 -40.33 17.47 -17.70
CA VAL A 45 -40.74 18.11 -16.45
C VAL A 45 -42.16 17.64 -16.11
N THR A 46 -42.46 17.37 -14.84
CA THR A 46 -43.78 17.64 -14.27
C THR A 46 -43.70 17.82 -12.75
N MET A 47 -44.38 18.86 -12.30
CA MET A 47 -44.39 19.47 -10.98
C MET A 47 -45.73 19.19 -10.28
N LEU A 48 -45.77 19.45 -8.96
CA LEU A 48 -46.92 19.81 -8.10
C LEU A 48 -47.73 18.71 -7.39
N GLY A 49 -47.88 18.92 -6.06
CA GLY A 49 -49.08 18.56 -5.30
C GLY A 49 -48.87 18.10 -3.85
N VAL A 50 -48.99 19.01 -2.87
CA VAL A 50 -49.28 18.73 -1.43
C VAL A 50 -50.82 18.70 -1.24
N PRO A 51 -51.41 18.02 -0.24
CA PRO A 51 -51.48 18.59 1.12
C PRO A 51 -51.48 17.59 2.31
N SER A 52 -51.06 18.13 3.46
CA SER A 52 -51.49 17.92 4.86
C SER A 52 -52.48 16.78 5.20
N CYS A 53 -52.16 16.02 6.25
CA CYS A 53 -53.17 15.66 7.25
C CYS A 53 -52.57 15.71 8.66
N GLN A 54 -53.12 16.64 9.43
CA GLN A 54 -52.90 16.90 10.85
C GLN A 54 -53.84 16.00 11.65
N SER A 55 -53.33 15.38 12.72
CA SER A 55 -54.18 14.89 13.82
C SER A 55 -53.51 15.31 15.11
N GLY A 56 -54.09 16.31 15.78
CA GLY A 56 -53.77 16.61 17.16
C GLY A 56 -54.44 15.59 18.09
N ASN A 57 -53.83 15.35 19.24
CA ASN A 57 -54.58 15.34 20.49
C ASN A 57 -53.64 15.67 21.67
N GLU A 58 -54.12 16.54 22.53
CA GLU A 58 -53.46 17.07 23.73
C GLU A 58 -53.37 16.04 24.87
N SER A 59 -52.24 16.12 25.57
CA SER A 59 -52.02 16.10 27.04
C SER A 59 -52.86 15.17 27.93
N SER A 60 -52.16 14.31 28.68
CA SER A 60 -52.13 14.35 30.16
C SER A 60 -51.06 13.40 30.73
N ASN A 61 -50.48 13.82 31.85
CA ASN A 61 -49.40 13.19 32.62
C ASN A 61 -49.76 11.79 33.12
N ASP A 62 -48.75 10.94 33.34
CA ASP A 62 -48.33 10.54 34.69
C ASP A 62 -47.08 9.65 34.66
N ALA A 63 -46.28 9.80 35.72
CA ALA A 63 -45.02 9.12 35.96
C ALA A 63 -45.23 7.68 36.46
N GLU A 64 -44.29 6.79 36.11
CA GLU A 64 -43.43 6.04 37.05
C GLU A 64 -43.09 4.59 36.58
N LYS A 65 -41.79 4.42 36.25
CA LYS A 65 -40.88 3.32 36.68
C LYS A 65 -40.89 1.92 36.04
N SER A 66 -39.64 1.56 35.68
CA SER A 66 -39.02 0.23 35.61
C SER A 66 -39.37 -0.69 34.44
N ALA A 67 -38.43 -0.87 33.50
CA ALA A 67 -37.38 -1.91 33.56
C ALA A 67 -36.87 -2.23 32.14
N SER A 68 -35.56 -2.52 32.06
CA SER A 68 -34.87 -3.28 31.01
C SER A 68 -35.06 -2.83 29.56
N ASP A 69 -34.04 -2.16 29.04
CA ASP A 69 -33.16 -2.83 28.07
C ASP A 69 -31.84 -2.07 27.98
N SER A 70 -30.84 -2.57 28.71
CA SER A 70 -29.45 -2.31 28.35
C SER A 70 -29.17 -3.06 27.05
N ALA A 71 -29.57 -2.45 25.94
CA ALA A 71 -28.95 -2.73 24.67
C ALA A 71 -27.46 -2.42 24.85
N SER A 72 -26.67 -3.50 24.96
CA SER A 72 -25.24 -3.46 24.78
C SER A 72 -25.00 -2.91 23.37
N SER A 73 -24.89 -1.59 23.28
CA SER A 73 -24.10 -0.97 22.24
C SER A 73 -22.71 -1.55 22.44
N LYS A 74 -22.33 -2.52 21.59
CA LYS A 74 -20.94 -2.69 21.23
C LYS A 74 -20.53 -1.32 20.69
N GLY A 75 -19.97 -0.51 21.59
CA GLY A 75 -19.25 0.68 21.22
C GLY A 75 -18.19 0.21 20.25
N ASP A 76 -18.41 0.52 18.98
CA ASP A 76 -17.37 0.57 17.98
C ASP A 76 -16.26 1.39 18.64
N GLN A 77 -15.13 0.76 18.94
CA GLN A 77 -13.92 1.48 19.35
C GLN A 77 -13.36 2.14 18.07
N SER A 78 -14.19 2.98 17.45
CA SER A 78 -13.78 3.83 16.35
C SER A 78 -12.80 4.83 16.93
N GLY A 79 -11.55 4.82 16.48
CA GLY A 79 -10.61 5.87 16.85
C GLY A 79 -11.22 7.25 16.57
N ASP A 80 -11.11 8.16 17.54
CA ASP A 80 -11.56 9.54 17.37
C ASP A 80 -10.70 10.22 16.30
N TYR A 81 -11.33 10.71 15.24
CA TYR A 81 -10.67 11.56 14.23
C TYR A 81 -10.80 13.04 14.62
N PRO A 82 -9.84 13.90 14.27
CA PRO A 82 -8.66 13.63 13.45
C PRO A 82 -7.57 12.82 14.19
N VAL A 83 -6.89 11.94 13.47
CA VAL A 83 -5.69 11.24 13.92
C VAL A 83 -4.47 11.99 13.39
N THR A 84 -3.48 12.25 14.23
CA THR A 84 -2.21 12.85 13.81
C THR A 84 -1.05 12.01 14.29
N LEU A 85 -0.18 11.59 13.38
CA LEU A 85 1.01 10.79 13.66
C LEU A 85 2.26 11.38 12.98
N LYS A 86 3.43 11.00 13.49
CA LYS A 86 4.72 11.38 12.90
C LYS A 86 5.15 10.32 11.90
N ASN A 87 4.99 10.58 10.60
CA ASN A 87 5.44 9.69 9.53
C ASN A 87 6.77 10.18 8.94
N CYS A 88 7.86 9.43 9.14
CA CYS A 88 9.21 9.79 8.68
C CYS A 88 9.62 11.24 9.00
N GLY A 89 9.31 11.73 10.20
CA GLY A 89 9.63 13.11 10.63
C GLY A 89 8.65 14.19 10.15
N ARG A 90 7.59 13.83 9.41
CA ARG A 90 6.53 14.72 8.95
C ARG A 90 5.25 14.51 9.77
N ASP A 91 4.48 15.56 9.98
CA ASP A 91 3.12 15.42 10.52
C ASP A 91 2.19 14.88 9.43
N LEU A 92 1.57 13.74 9.71
CA LEU A 92 0.52 13.14 8.91
C LEU A 92 -0.80 13.25 9.67
N GLU A 93 -1.68 14.15 9.19
CA GLU A 93 -3.02 14.33 9.73
C GLU A 93 -4.03 13.59 8.85
N ILE A 94 -4.81 12.71 9.48
CA ILE A 94 -5.92 11.99 8.87
C ILE A 94 -7.20 12.53 9.48
N LYS A 95 -7.98 13.25 8.66
CA LYS A 95 -9.17 13.99 9.13
C LYS A 95 -10.38 13.12 9.39
N GLN A 96 -10.46 11.98 8.71
CA GLN A 96 -11.57 11.04 8.79
C GLN A 96 -11.05 9.64 8.46
N LYS A 97 -11.82 8.63 8.86
CA LYS A 97 -11.56 7.24 8.51
C LYS A 97 -11.39 7.09 7.00
N PRO A 98 -10.25 6.59 6.50
CA PRO A 98 -10.09 6.33 5.07
C PRO A 98 -11.12 5.33 4.60
N GLU A 99 -11.75 5.60 3.46
CA GLU A 99 -12.72 4.73 2.79
C GLU A 99 -12.22 4.26 1.43
N ARG A 100 -11.22 4.95 0.85
CA ARG A 100 -10.68 4.71 -0.48
C ARG A 100 -9.15 4.73 -0.45
N VAL A 101 -8.58 3.59 -0.09
CA VAL A 101 -7.12 3.42 0.06
C VAL A 101 -6.50 2.90 -1.22
N VAL A 102 -5.42 3.52 -1.68
CA VAL A 102 -4.50 2.89 -2.65
C VAL A 102 -3.26 2.40 -1.91
N ALA A 103 -3.00 1.10 -2.01
CA ALA A 103 -1.86 0.43 -1.38
C ALA A 103 -0.75 0.21 -2.41
N LEU A 104 0.37 0.91 -2.25
CA LEU A 104 1.49 0.88 -3.17
C LEU A 104 2.58 0.00 -2.57
N ASN A 105 2.97 -1.06 -3.27
CA ASN A 105 3.79 -2.18 -2.78
C ASN A 105 2.98 -3.32 -2.16
N GLN A 106 3.46 -4.55 -2.39
CA GLN A 106 2.85 -5.77 -1.87
C GLN A 106 2.83 -5.83 -0.33
N GLY A 107 3.88 -5.34 0.36
CA GLY A 107 3.97 -5.34 1.83
C GLY A 107 2.78 -4.66 2.50
N VAL A 108 2.61 -3.36 2.25
CA VAL A 108 1.50 -2.57 2.81
C VAL A 108 0.12 -3.07 2.34
N THR A 109 0.05 -3.69 1.16
CA THR A 109 -1.18 -4.35 0.71
C THR A 109 -1.52 -5.54 1.62
N GLU A 110 -0.55 -6.40 1.90
CA GLU A 110 -0.75 -7.58 2.75
C GLU A 110 -0.99 -7.21 4.22
N GLU A 111 -0.42 -6.11 4.72
CA GLU A 111 -0.72 -5.56 6.05
C GLU A 111 -2.19 -5.15 6.16
N LEU A 112 -2.67 -4.33 5.23
CA LEU A 112 -4.06 -3.88 5.19
C LEU A 112 -5.04 -5.06 5.06
N LEU A 113 -4.72 -6.04 4.21
CA LEU A 113 -5.55 -7.23 4.05
C LEU A 113 -5.54 -8.13 5.29
N SER A 114 -4.39 -8.29 5.95
CA SER A 114 -4.24 -9.11 7.15
C SER A 114 -5.01 -8.54 8.35
N MET A 115 -5.20 -7.22 8.39
CA MET A 115 -6.05 -6.54 9.37
C MET A 115 -7.53 -6.46 8.96
N GLY A 116 -7.90 -6.97 7.78
CA GLY A 116 -9.29 -7.00 7.32
C GLY A 116 -9.77 -5.72 6.64
N PHE A 117 -8.88 -4.80 6.26
CA PHE A 117 -9.24 -3.52 5.61
C PHE A 117 -9.42 -3.62 4.09
N GLY A 118 -9.44 -4.83 3.52
CA GLY A 118 -9.46 -5.04 2.07
C GLY A 118 -10.64 -4.39 1.33
N ASP A 119 -11.82 -4.29 1.96
CA ASP A 119 -12.99 -3.67 1.34
C ASP A 119 -12.84 -2.15 1.10
N ARG A 120 -11.85 -1.52 1.72
CA ARG A 120 -11.51 -0.09 1.53
C ARG A 120 -10.37 0.13 0.55
N VAL A 121 -9.68 -0.94 0.12
CA VAL A 121 -8.56 -0.83 -0.80
C VAL A 121 -9.08 -0.81 -2.23
N VAL A 122 -9.00 0.34 -2.89
CA VAL A 122 -9.55 0.56 -4.24
C VAL A 122 -8.52 0.29 -5.35
N GLY A 123 -7.25 0.15 -5.01
CA GLY A 123 -6.21 -0.18 -5.97
C GLY A 123 -4.90 -0.61 -5.31
N THR A 124 -4.17 -1.49 -5.99
CA THR A 124 -2.83 -1.96 -5.57
C THR A 124 -1.81 -1.87 -6.69
N ALA A 125 -0.53 -1.65 -6.36
CA ALA A 125 0.56 -1.62 -7.33
C ALA A 125 1.87 -2.20 -6.76
N THR A 126 2.86 -2.39 -7.63
CA THR A 126 4.24 -2.78 -7.29
C THR A 126 4.34 -4.13 -6.57
N TRP A 127 4.20 -5.21 -7.32
CA TRP A 127 4.16 -6.58 -6.82
C TRP A 127 5.42 -7.36 -7.20
N THR A 128 5.90 -8.18 -6.27
CA THR A 128 7.11 -8.98 -6.48
C THR A 128 6.82 -10.47 -6.55
N ASP A 129 5.79 -10.93 -5.84
CA ASP A 129 5.50 -12.34 -5.62
C ASP A 129 3.99 -12.61 -5.65
N PRO A 130 3.56 -13.88 -5.79
CA PRO A 130 2.18 -14.27 -5.52
C PRO A 130 1.77 -13.87 -4.11
N ILE A 131 0.51 -13.44 -3.94
CA ILE A 131 -0.04 -13.15 -2.62
C ILE A 131 -0.19 -14.43 -1.79
N LEU A 132 -0.10 -14.31 -0.47
CA LEU A 132 -0.40 -15.39 0.46
C LEU A 132 -1.80 -15.99 0.22
N ASP A 133 -1.91 -17.32 0.28
CA ASP A 133 -3.14 -18.06 -0.02
C ASP A 133 -4.34 -17.59 0.83
N ASN A 134 -4.11 -17.26 2.10
CA ASN A 134 -5.15 -16.78 3.02
C ASN A 134 -5.64 -15.36 2.69
N LEU A 135 -4.90 -14.58 1.89
CA LEU A 135 -5.27 -13.22 1.48
C LEU A 135 -5.82 -13.16 0.06
N LYS A 136 -5.69 -14.24 -0.72
CA LYS A 136 -6.06 -14.29 -2.14
C LYS A 136 -7.51 -13.84 -2.40
N ALA A 137 -8.46 -14.34 -1.61
CA ALA A 137 -9.87 -14.03 -1.78
C ALA A 137 -10.20 -12.54 -1.55
N ALA A 138 -9.48 -11.87 -0.66
CA ALA A 138 -9.63 -10.42 -0.45
C ALA A 138 -8.96 -9.64 -1.59
N ASN A 139 -7.74 -10.03 -1.97
CA ASN A 139 -7.00 -9.38 -3.06
C ASN A 139 -7.66 -9.50 -4.43
N ASP A 140 -8.31 -10.63 -4.75
CA ASP A 140 -8.98 -10.84 -6.04
C ASP A 140 -10.11 -9.81 -6.30
N LYS A 141 -10.60 -9.12 -5.26
CA LYS A 141 -11.61 -8.06 -5.35
C LYS A 141 -11.01 -6.67 -5.64
N ILE A 142 -9.69 -6.53 -5.48
CA ILE A 142 -8.99 -5.24 -5.55
C ILE A 142 -8.40 -5.07 -6.94
N LYS A 143 -8.54 -3.86 -7.51
CA LYS A 143 -7.97 -3.54 -8.82
C LYS A 143 -6.44 -3.53 -8.76
N ARG A 144 -5.79 -4.35 -9.59
CA ARG A 144 -4.35 -4.25 -9.84
C ARG A 144 -4.09 -3.09 -10.80
N LEU A 145 -3.51 -2.00 -10.30
CA LEU A 145 -3.21 -0.79 -11.09
C LEU A 145 -1.98 -0.99 -11.98
N SER A 146 -0.98 -1.70 -11.46
CA SER A 146 0.26 -2.04 -12.17
C SER A 146 0.97 -3.18 -11.42
N ASP A 147 1.69 -4.04 -12.14
CA ASP A 147 2.62 -4.98 -11.50
C ASP A 147 3.90 -4.27 -11.03
N ASN A 148 4.24 -3.14 -11.64
CA ASN A 148 5.33 -2.25 -11.20
C ASN A 148 4.74 -1.01 -10.52
N ASN A 149 5.51 0.09 -10.45
CA ASN A 149 4.97 1.38 -10.04
C ASN A 149 3.82 1.80 -10.96
N ALA A 150 2.73 2.29 -10.36
CA ALA A 150 1.66 2.97 -11.07
C ALA A 150 2.00 4.47 -11.16
N SER A 151 1.62 5.15 -12.24
CA SER A 151 1.78 6.61 -12.26
C SER A 151 0.87 7.26 -11.23
N MET A 152 1.24 8.45 -10.75
CA MET A 152 0.37 9.21 -9.84
C MET A 152 -1.01 9.49 -10.46
N GLU A 153 -1.08 9.73 -11.76
CA GLU A 153 -2.36 9.89 -12.48
C GLU A 153 -3.21 8.61 -12.40
N THR A 154 -2.60 7.44 -12.57
CA THR A 154 -3.29 6.14 -12.42
C THR A 154 -3.81 5.91 -11.01
N VAL A 155 -3.04 6.35 -10.01
CA VAL A 155 -3.44 6.30 -8.60
C VAL A 155 -4.62 7.24 -8.34
N LEU A 156 -4.53 8.49 -8.77
CA LEU A 156 -5.58 9.50 -8.57
C LEU A 156 -6.88 9.21 -9.32
N ASP A 157 -6.83 8.50 -10.45
CA ASP A 157 -8.01 8.01 -11.17
C ASP A 157 -8.90 7.10 -10.30
N GLN A 158 -8.33 6.49 -9.25
CA GLN A 158 -9.11 5.70 -8.30
C GLN A 158 -9.81 6.57 -7.23
N ASN A 159 -9.68 7.89 -7.27
CA ASN A 159 -10.18 8.84 -6.27
C ASN A 159 -9.84 8.41 -4.83
N PRO A 160 -8.56 8.20 -4.49
CA PRO A 160 -8.18 7.80 -3.14
C PRO A 160 -8.34 8.94 -2.15
N ASP A 161 -8.72 8.61 -0.92
CA ASP A 161 -8.66 9.51 0.23
C ASP A 161 -7.44 9.24 1.13
N PHE A 162 -6.70 8.16 0.86
CA PHE A 162 -5.46 7.82 1.53
C PHE A 162 -4.56 6.96 0.61
N VAL A 163 -3.26 7.20 0.67
CA VAL A 163 -2.25 6.38 0.00
C VAL A 163 -1.28 5.84 1.04
N ALA A 164 -1.00 4.54 0.99
CA ALA A 164 0.00 3.91 1.83
C ALA A 164 1.05 3.24 0.95
N ALA A 165 2.32 3.32 1.33
CA ALA A 165 3.41 2.73 0.59
C ALA A 165 4.44 2.06 1.49
N THR A 166 5.06 0.98 1.01
CA THR A 166 6.17 0.36 1.74
C THR A 166 7.49 1.05 1.48
N PHE A 167 7.83 1.39 0.22
CA PHE A 167 9.15 1.90 -0.12
C PHE A 167 9.21 3.40 -0.37
N ALA A 168 10.25 4.08 0.17
CA ALA A 168 10.45 5.51 -0.02
C ALA A 168 10.49 5.90 -1.51
N GLN A 169 11.18 5.10 -2.34
CA GLN A 169 11.24 5.30 -3.79
C GLN A 169 9.88 5.26 -4.48
N THR A 170 8.89 4.57 -3.90
CA THR A 170 7.51 4.54 -4.39
C THR A 170 6.84 5.89 -4.17
N LEU A 171 7.16 6.58 -3.06
CA LEU A 171 6.72 7.94 -2.74
C LEU A 171 7.77 9.01 -3.09
N ALA A 172 8.51 8.78 -4.17
CA ALA A 172 9.38 9.77 -4.80
C ALA A 172 8.73 10.33 -6.06
N ASP A 173 9.23 11.48 -6.56
CA ASP A 173 8.77 12.06 -7.83
C ASP A 173 8.97 11.11 -9.03
N SER A 174 9.99 10.26 -8.98
CA SER A 174 10.26 9.22 -9.99
C SER A 174 9.42 7.95 -9.81
N GLY A 175 8.67 7.85 -8.70
CA GLY A 175 7.84 6.70 -8.36
C GLY A 175 6.37 6.93 -8.71
N SER A 176 5.49 6.61 -7.76
CA SER A 176 4.04 6.77 -7.86
C SER A 176 3.56 8.15 -7.38
N GLY A 177 4.47 9.11 -7.17
CA GLY A 177 4.19 10.46 -6.69
C GLY A 177 4.78 10.72 -5.30
N SER A 178 5.37 11.90 -5.10
CA SER A 178 5.94 12.31 -3.82
C SER A 178 4.90 12.71 -2.78
N TYR A 179 5.29 12.72 -1.51
CA TYR A 179 4.50 13.33 -0.42
C TYR A 179 4.04 14.74 -0.76
N GLU A 180 4.94 15.56 -1.32
CA GLU A 180 4.66 16.93 -1.71
C GLU A 180 3.64 17.00 -2.84
N SER A 181 3.67 16.03 -3.76
CA SER A 181 2.69 15.93 -4.85
C SER A 181 1.32 15.53 -4.33
N TYR A 182 1.24 14.50 -3.47
CA TYR A 182 -0.01 14.08 -2.84
C TYR A 182 -0.62 15.16 -1.94
N LYS A 183 0.22 15.88 -1.18
CA LYS A 183 -0.21 17.02 -0.37
C LYS A 183 -0.86 18.13 -1.20
N LYS A 184 -0.35 18.43 -2.41
CA LYS A 184 -0.94 19.46 -3.30
C LYS A 184 -2.37 19.14 -3.73
N VAL A 185 -2.70 17.85 -3.83
CA VAL A 185 -4.04 17.37 -4.21
C VAL A 185 -4.90 16.97 -3.02
N GLY A 186 -4.40 17.16 -1.79
CA GLY A 186 -5.15 16.91 -0.55
C GLY A 186 -5.28 15.44 -0.17
N VAL A 187 -4.46 14.55 -0.73
CA VAL A 187 -4.46 13.13 -0.39
C VAL A 187 -3.32 12.86 0.62
N PRO A 188 -3.61 12.44 1.87
CA PRO A 188 -2.57 12.02 2.80
C PRO A 188 -1.84 10.77 2.29
N ALA A 189 -0.52 10.77 2.45
CA ALA A 189 0.35 9.65 2.07
C ALA A 189 1.18 9.16 3.27
N TYR A 190 1.17 7.85 3.50
CA TYR A 190 1.92 7.16 4.55
C TYR A 190 3.02 6.30 3.94
N LEU A 191 4.18 6.27 4.60
CA LEU A 191 5.27 5.33 4.31
C LEU A 191 5.52 4.46 5.54
N ASP A 192 5.69 3.16 5.33
CA ASP A 192 6.01 2.23 6.41
C ASP A 192 7.21 2.73 7.24
N HIS A 193 7.06 2.74 8.56
CA HIS A 193 8.07 3.01 9.57
C HIS A 193 9.35 2.22 9.34
N THR A 194 9.24 0.99 8.85
CA THR A 194 10.39 0.17 8.48
C THR A 194 11.29 0.87 7.47
N GLU A 195 10.77 1.65 6.52
CA GLU A 195 11.60 2.47 5.63
C GLU A 195 11.95 3.85 6.21
N CYS A 196 11.15 4.41 7.10
CA CYS A 196 11.51 5.64 7.82
C CYS A 196 12.81 5.50 8.62
N THR A 197 13.09 4.32 9.17
CA THR A 197 14.28 4.07 10.02
C THR A 197 15.51 3.59 9.24
N LYS A 198 15.39 3.46 7.92
CA LYS A 198 16.43 2.83 7.08
C LYS A 198 17.68 3.67 6.90
N SER A 199 17.58 4.99 7.02
CA SER A 199 18.72 5.88 6.84
C SER A 199 18.70 7.04 7.85
N ASP A 200 19.83 7.74 7.93
CA ASP A 200 19.99 8.98 8.71
C ASP A 200 19.00 10.09 8.32
N LYS A 201 18.45 9.99 7.11
CA LYS A 201 17.38 10.82 6.60
C LYS A 201 16.12 9.97 6.46
N PRO A 202 15.13 10.12 7.36
CA PRO A 202 13.91 9.33 7.29
C PRO A 202 13.21 9.45 5.92
N GLY A 203 12.93 8.30 5.29
CA GLY A 203 12.30 8.26 3.97
C GLY A 203 13.20 8.63 2.80
N ASP A 204 14.53 8.48 2.92
CA ASP A 204 15.45 8.56 1.78
C ASP A 204 15.27 7.36 0.83
N ASN A 205 15.45 7.57 -0.48
CA ASN A 205 15.14 6.61 -1.54
C ASN A 205 16.24 5.55 -1.78
N GLY A 206 17.25 5.51 -0.90
CA GLY A 206 18.39 4.60 -1.05
C GLY A 206 18.12 3.18 -0.52
N ASP A 207 18.90 2.23 -1.00
CA ASP A 207 19.10 0.90 -0.39
C ASP A 207 20.07 0.94 0.81
N GLY A 208 20.40 2.16 1.27
CA GLY A 208 21.46 2.48 2.23
C GLY A 208 21.42 1.66 3.52
N GLY A 209 22.61 1.52 4.11
CA GLY A 209 22.80 0.78 5.35
C GLY A 209 21.99 1.37 6.51
N ARG A 210 21.37 0.49 7.30
CA ARG A 210 20.65 0.90 8.50
C ARG A 210 21.61 1.20 9.64
N LYS A 211 21.31 2.24 10.43
CA LYS A 211 21.99 2.52 11.70
C LYS A 211 21.78 1.41 12.73
N GLU A 212 20.54 0.95 12.85
CA GLU A 212 20.15 -0.18 13.69
C GLU A 212 19.63 -1.33 12.84
N LYS A 213 19.73 -2.56 13.36
CA LYS A 213 19.15 -3.72 12.70
C LYS A 213 17.63 -3.57 12.67
N LEU A 214 17.01 -3.97 11.56
CA LEU A 214 15.56 -4.15 11.48
C LEU A 214 15.10 -5.14 12.55
N ARG A 215 14.05 -4.80 13.27
CA ARG A 215 13.44 -5.59 14.35
C ARG A 215 11.97 -5.82 14.05
N MET A 216 11.39 -6.82 14.71
CA MET A 216 9.94 -7.05 14.66
C MET A 216 9.13 -5.87 15.21
N SER A 217 9.69 -5.12 16.17
CA SER A 217 9.05 -3.90 16.67
C SER A 217 8.81 -2.86 15.58
N ASP A 218 9.68 -2.78 14.57
CA ASP A 218 9.53 -1.82 13.48
C ASP A 218 8.30 -2.19 12.62
N ILE A 219 8.11 -3.49 12.35
CA ILE A 219 6.94 -4.03 11.64
C ILE A 219 5.67 -3.84 12.48
N TYR A 220 5.76 -4.00 13.80
CA TYR A 220 4.60 -3.76 14.67
C TYR A 220 4.19 -2.29 14.67
N THR A 221 5.15 -1.36 14.53
CA THR A 221 4.83 0.06 14.33
C THR A 221 4.07 0.29 13.03
N ASP A 222 4.46 -0.34 11.91
CA ASP A 222 3.71 -0.27 10.64
C ASP A 222 2.24 -0.69 10.83
N ILE A 223 2.05 -1.85 11.46
CA ILE A 223 0.73 -2.41 11.76
C ILE A 223 -0.10 -1.46 12.63
N HIS A 224 0.48 -0.90 13.70
CA HIS A 224 -0.23 -0.01 14.61
C HIS A 224 -0.58 1.33 13.99
N ASP A 225 0.35 1.95 13.26
CA ASP A 225 0.12 3.20 12.56
C ASP A 225 -1.04 3.03 11.57
N LEU A 226 -1.01 1.98 10.74
CA LEU A 226 -2.07 1.70 9.79
C LEU A 226 -3.40 1.36 10.49
N ALA A 227 -3.39 0.57 11.56
CA ALA A 227 -4.60 0.26 12.33
C ALA A 227 -5.24 1.52 12.95
N GLU A 228 -4.42 2.43 13.46
CA GLU A 228 -4.86 3.74 13.97
C GLU A 228 -5.41 4.62 12.86
N ILE A 229 -4.72 4.73 11.71
CA ILE A 229 -5.19 5.47 10.53
C ILE A 229 -6.52 4.90 10.04
N MET A 230 -6.66 3.58 9.98
CA MET A 230 -7.86 2.87 9.51
C MET A 230 -8.98 2.79 10.54
N GLY A 231 -8.76 3.33 11.75
CA GLY A 231 -9.75 3.52 12.79
C GLY A 231 -10.20 2.22 13.46
N ASP A 232 -9.30 1.25 13.57
CA ASP A 232 -9.50 -0.03 14.25
C ASP A 232 -8.17 -0.52 14.83
N LYS A 233 -7.78 0.05 15.98
CA LYS A 233 -6.54 -0.33 16.69
C LYS A 233 -6.55 -1.79 17.14
N ALA A 234 -7.73 -2.35 17.43
CA ALA A 234 -7.88 -3.72 17.87
C ALA A 234 -7.48 -4.72 16.76
N ALA A 235 -7.74 -4.41 15.49
CA ALA A 235 -7.24 -5.21 14.37
C ALA A 235 -5.70 -5.26 14.32
N GLY A 236 -5.04 -4.13 14.63
CA GLY A 236 -3.58 -4.05 14.75
C GLY A 236 -3.04 -4.90 15.90
N ASP A 237 -3.63 -4.75 17.10
CA ASP A 237 -3.29 -5.56 18.28
C ASP A 237 -3.44 -7.07 18.00
N GLU A 238 -4.53 -7.47 17.34
CA GLU A 238 -4.78 -8.87 16.99
C GLU A 238 -3.72 -9.41 16.01
N LEU A 239 -3.36 -8.62 14.98
CA LEU A 239 -2.35 -9.03 14.02
C LEU A 239 -0.97 -9.12 14.66
N GLN A 240 -0.56 -8.14 15.47
CA GLN A 240 0.71 -8.20 16.21
C GLN A 240 0.75 -9.47 17.07
N LYS A 241 -0.30 -9.72 17.86
CA LYS A 241 -0.35 -10.90 18.73
C LYS A 241 -0.19 -12.20 17.94
N LYS A 242 -0.85 -12.33 16.78
CA LYS A 242 -0.69 -13.50 15.89
C LYS A 242 0.76 -13.66 15.42
N LEU A 243 1.47 -12.57 15.13
CA LEU A 243 2.88 -12.62 14.73
C LEU A 243 3.78 -13.03 15.90
N GLU A 244 3.55 -12.47 17.09
CA GLU A 244 4.27 -12.83 18.32
C GLU A 244 4.07 -14.30 18.69
N ASP A 245 2.83 -14.79 18.66
CA ASP A 245 2.49 -16.19 18.92
C ASP A 245 3.21 -17.12 17.93
N ARG A 246 3.26 -16.75 16.65
CA ARG A 246 4.02 -17.50 15.62
C ARG A 246 5.51 -17.56 15.93
N ILE A 247 6.12 -16.43 16.32
CA ILE A 247 7.55 -16.37 16.66
C ILE A 247 7.84 -17.19 17.92
N ALA A 248 6.99 -17.12 18.94
CA ALA A 248 7.12 -17.90 20.17
C ALA A 248 7.01 -19.41 19.92
N ASN A 249 6.05 -19.82 19.08
CA ASN A 249 5.87 -21.21 18.67
C ASN A 249 7.07 -21.76 17.89
N LEU A 250 7.68 -20.96 17.01
CA LEU A 250 8.89 -21.33 16.27
C LEU A 250 10.12 -21.40 17.18
N SER A 251 10.29 -20.41 18.08
CA SER A 251 11.44 -20.34 18.97
C SER A 251 11.45 -21.47 20.00
N SER A 252 10.27 -21.93 20.44
CA SER A 252 10.15 -23.06 21.35
C SER A 252 10.37 -24.42 20.67
N SER A 253 10.17 -24.50 19.35
CA SER A 253 10.33 -25.72 18.54
C SER A 253 11.75 -25.91 18.00
N ASN A 254 12.50 -24.83 17.73
CA ASN A 254 13.84 -24.88 17.12
C ASN A 254 14.98 -24.99 18.16
N LYS A 255 14.97 -26.06 18.97
CA LYS A 255 16.00 -26.30 20.01
C LYS A 255 17.33 -26.85 19.49
N ASP A 256 17.38 -27.25 18.22
CA ASP A 256 18.50 -28.03 17.65
C ASP A 256 19.46 -27.21 16.76
N ILE A 257 19.38 -25.88 16.76
CA ILE A 257 20.32 -25.06 15.97
C ILE A 257 21.68 -24.98 16.72
N PRO A 258 22.78 -25.50 16.15
CA PRO A 258 24.08 -25.44 16.81
C PRO A 258 24.52 -24.00 17.07
N SER A 259 25.12 -23.77 18.24
CA SER A 259 25.75 -22.47 18.54
C SER A 259 26.83 -22.13 17.50
N GLY A 260 26.88 -20.87 17.07
CA GLY A 260 27.80 -20.40 16.03
C GLY A 260 27.32 -20.61 14.59
N THR A 261 26.11 -21.14 14.36
CA THR A 261 25.52 -21.23 13.02
C THR A 261 25.35 -19.83 12.42
N SER A 262 25.96 -19.59 11.26
CA SER A 262 25.81 -18.36 10.49
C SER A 262 24.85 -18.58 9.33
N VAL A 263 23.96 -17.63 9.10
CA VAL A 263 22.99 -17.66 8.00
C VAL A 263 23.17 -16.39 7.17
N ALA A 264 23.09 -16.54 5.85
CA ALA A 264 23.01 -15.44 4.91
C ALA A 264 21.78 -15.64 4.02
N PHE A 265 21.06 -14.56 3.75
CA PHE A 265 19.92 -14.56 2.83
C PHE A 265 20.36 -13.90 1.53
N LEU A 266 20.23 -14.63 0.41
CA LEU A 266 20.48 -14.13 -0.93
C LEU A 266 19.14 -14.08 -1.67
N VAL A 267 18.71 -12.88 -2.06
CA VAL A 267 17.52 -12.70 -2.90
C VAL A 267 17.97 -12.54 -4.34
N CYS A 268 17.62 -13.50 -5.21
CA CYS A 268 17.84 -13.42 -6.65
C CYS A 268 16.49 -13.39 -7.37
N GLN A 269 16.17 -12.28 -8.02
CA GLN A 269 15.00 -12.18 -8.87
C GLN A 269 15.32 -12.78 -10.26
N PHE A 270 14.96 -14.05 -10.48
CA PHE A 270 15.01 -14.63 -11.82
C PHE A 270 13.73 -14.25 -12.58
N ARG A 271 13.82 -13.27 -13.48
CA ARG A 271 12.77 -13.05 -14.49
C ARG A 271 12.56 -14.36 -15.25
N LYS A 272 11.33 -14.90 -15.24
CA LYS A 272 10.98 -15.93 -16.23
C LYS A 272 11.13 -15.33 -17.62
N PRO A 273 11.73 -16.05 -18.60
CA PRO A 273 11.70 -15.58 -19.98
C PRO A 273 10.23 -15.45 -20.38
N VAL A 274 9.86 -14.22 -20.73
CA VAL A 274 8.60 -13.95 -21.43
C VAL A 274 8.63 -14.87 -22.64
N HIS A 275 7.72 -15.84 -22.70
CA HIS A 275 7.59 -16.72 -23.86
C HIS A 275 7.09 -15.85 -25.01
N GLY A 276 8.03 -15.22 -25.71
CA GLY A 276 7.80 -14.61 -27.01
C GLY A 276 7.40 -15.71 -27.97
N ARG A 277 6.11 -15.81 -28.25
CA ARG A 277 5.64 -16.39 -29.51
C ARG A 277 6.03 -15.36 -30.59
N TRP A 278 7.16 -15.62 -31.23
CA TRP A 278 7.51 -15.07 -32.53
C TRP A 278 6.58 -15.65 -33.60
#